data_AF-C7IYK9-F1
#
_entry.id   AF-C7IYK9-F1
#
_cell.length_a   1.000
_cell.length_b   1.000
_cell.length_c   1.000
_cell.angle_alpha   90.00
_cell.angle_beta   90.00
_cell.angle_gamma   90.00
#
_symmetry.space_group_name_H-M   'P 1'
#
loop_
_entity.id
_entity.type
_entity.pdbx_description
1 polymer ?
#
loop_
_entity_poly.entity_id
_entity_poly.type
_entity_poly.pdbx_seq_one_letter_code
_entity_poly.pdbx_strand_id
1 'polypeptide(L)' 'SVDLELASQVAHRLAREARPTVVYLSDLKRAVETAEIIEKACDVSNIVLTEAPRERHMGYLQGLTWDDTM' A
#
# COMPACT_ATOMS: atom_id res chain seq x y z
N SER A 1 0.44 12.89 -6.34
CA SER A 1 1.20 12.69 -5.10
C SER A 1 2.40 11.81 -5.41
N VAL A 2 3.57 12.11 -4.84
CA VAL A 2 4.84 11.36 -5.05
C VAL A 2 4.67 9.85 -4.81
N ASP A 3 3.75 9.50 -3.90
CA ASP A 3 3.46 8.12 -3.53
C ASP A 3 2.94 7.27 -4.70
N LEU A 4 2.12 7.83 -5.59
CA LEU A 4 1.58 7.10 -6.75
C LEU A 4 2.66 6.84 -7.80
N GLU A 5 3.59 7.79 -7.96
CA GLU A 5 4.73 7.62 -8.85
C GLU A 5 5.69 6.55 -8.33
N LEU A 6 5.97 6.56 -7.02
CA LEU A 6 6.75 5.51 -6.36
C LEU A 6 6.08 4.13 -6.54
N ALA A 7 4.76 4.04 -6.31
CA ALA A 7 4.01 2.81 -6.51
C ALA A 7 4.13 2.30 -7.95
N SER A 8 4.03 3.19 -8.95
CA SER A 8 4.20 2.85 -10.36
C SER A 8 5.58 2.29 -10.67
N GLN A 9 6.66 2.95 -10.22
CA GLN A 9 8.03 2.50 -10.47
C GLN A 9 8.32 1.13 -9.83
N VAL A 10 7.87 0.95 -8.58
CA VAL A 10 8.00 -0.33 -7.87
C VAL A 10 7.20 -1.42 -8.59
N ALA A 11 5.97 -1.14 -9.01
CA ALA A 11 5.10 -2.08 -9.70
C ALA A 11 5.71 -2.56 -11.03
N HIS A 12 6.26 -1.66 -11.84
CA HIS A 12 6.95 -2.04 -13.08
C HIS A 12 8.17 -2.92 -12.85
N ARG A 13 8.92 -2.70 -11.76
CA ARG A 13 10.04 -3.58 -11.39
C ARG A 13 9.55 -4.94 -10.90
N LEU A 14 8.52 -4.96 -10.05
CA LEU A 14 7.90 -6.20 -9.56
C LEU A 14 7.41 -7.08 -10.71
N ALA A 15 6.75 -6.50 -11.72
CA ALA A 15 6.25 -7.22 -12.89
C ALA A 15 7.38 -7.92 -13.69
N ARG A 16 8.58 -7.34 -13.71
CA ARG A 16 9.72 -7.88 -14.46
C ARG A 16 10.48 -8.94 -13.67
N GLU A 17 10.70 -8.68 -12.37
CA GLU A 17 11.63 -9.45 -11.54
C GLU A 17 10.93 -10.50 -10.67
N ALA A 18 9.91 -10.09 -9.91
CA ALA A 18 9.30 -10.93 -8.88
C ALA A 18 8.05 -11.68 -9.37
N ARG A 19 7.25 -11.05 -10.26
CA ARG A 19 6.00 -11.60 -10.83
C ARG A 19 5.08 -12.20 -9.75
N PRO A 20 4.63 -11.38 -8.79
CA PRO A 20 3.81 -11.87 -7.69
C PRO A 20 2.52 -12.52 -8.22
N THR A 21 2.03 -13.56 -7.55
CA THR A 21 0.76 -14.22 -7.89
C THR A 21 -0.38 -13.85 -6.95
N VAL A 22 -0.08 -13.16 -5.85
CA VAL A 22 -1.03 -12.70 -4.84
C VAL A 22 -0.51 -11.41 -4.21
N VAL A 23 -1.41 -10.48 -3.91
CA VAL A 23 -1.09 -9.24 -3.18
C VAL A 23 -1.98 -9.16 -1.94
N TYR A 24 -1.35 -9.10 -0.77
CA TYR A 24 -2.04 -8.83 0.50
C TYR A 24 -1.92 -7.35 0.84
N LEU A 25 -3.02 -6.72 1.24
CA LEU A 25 -3.04 -5.31 1.57
C LEU A 25 -3.94 -5.01 2.75
N SER A 26 -3.65 -3.90 3.42
CA SER A 26 -4.56 -3.30 4.39
C SER A 26 -5.75 -2.69 3.66
N ASP A 27 -6.88 -2.58 4.35
CA ASP A 27 -8.08 -1.88 3.88
C ASP A 27 -7.96 -0.34 3.87
N LEU A 28 -6.84 0.22 4.34
CA LEU A 28 -6.60 1.66 4.29
C LEU A 28 -6.55 2.14 2.84
N LYS A 29 -7.31 3.18 2.51
CA LYS A 29 -7.43 3.72 1.14
C LYS A 29 -6.09 3.89 0.41
N ARG A 30 -5.07 4.42 1.09
CA ARG A 30 -3.72 4.60 0.54
C ARG A 30 -3.05 3.29 0.09
N ALA A 31 -3.33 2.19 0.78
CA ALA A 31 -2.84 0.86 0.43
C ALA A 31 -3.63 0.27 -0.74
N VAL A 32 -4.95 0.48 -0.77
CA VAL A 32 -5.82 0.07 -1.88
C VAL A 32 -5.38 0.75 -3.18
N GLU A 33 -5.20 2.06 -3.17
CA GLU A 33 -4.73 2.83 -4.35
C GLU A 33 -3.36 2.33 -4.85
N THR A 34 -2.46 1.96 -3.93
CA THR A 34 -1.16 1.36 -4.27
C THR A 34 -1.33 -0.02 -4.91
N ALA A 35 -2.20 -0.86 -4.34
CA ALA A 35 -2.45 -2.21 -4.84
C ALA A 35 -3.09 -2.21 -6.23
N GLU A 36 -4.00 -1.28 -6.54
CA GLU A 36 -4.58 -1.13 -7.88
C GLU A 36 -3.52 -0.84 -8.96
N ILE A 37 -2.46 -0.11 -8.62
CA ILE A 37 -1.33 0.13 -9.52
C ILE A 37 -0.54 -1.16 -9.74
N ILE A 38 -0.27 -1.90 -8.65
CA ILE A 38 0.44 -3.19 -8.72
C ILE A 38 -0.36 -4.22 -9.50
N GLU A 39 -1.66 -4.33 -9.26
CA GLU A 39 -2.60 -5.22 -9.93
C GLU A 39 -2.53 -5.05 -11.45
N LYS A 40 -2.65 -3.79 -11.91
CA LYS A 40 -2.58 -3.45 -13.34
C LYS A 40 -1.22 -3.71 -13.96
N ALA A 41 -0.14 -3.40 -13.26
CA ALA A 41 1.21 -3.54 -13.81
C ALA A 41 1.70 -5.00 -13.83
N CYS A 42 1.28 -5.80 -12.84
CA CYS A 42 1.74 -7.18 -12.66
C CYS A 42 0.75 -8.23 -13.20
N ASP A 43 -0.44 -7.83 -13.66
CA ASP A 43 -1.52 -8.73 -14.13
C ASP A 43 -1.92 -9.77 -13.06
N VAL A 44 -2.09 -9.31 -11.82
CA VAL A 44 -2.43 -10.17 -10.67
C VAL A 44 -3.90 -10.03 -10.33
N SER A 45 -4.68 -11.10 -10.48
CA SER A 45 -6.11 -11.09 -10.14
C SER A 45 -6.41 -11.47 -8.68
N ASN A 46 -5.42 -12.02 -7.95
CA ASN A 46 -5.60 -12.46 -6.58
C ASN A 46 -5.18 -11.37 -5.58
N ILE A 47 -6.11 -10.46 -5.31
CA ILE A 47 -5.95 -9.36 -4.35
C ILE A 47 -6.69 -9.72 -3.06
N VAL A 48 -5.97 -9.75 -1.93
CA VAL A 48 -6.50 -10.13 -0.62
C VAL A 48 -6.51 -8.93 0.33
N LEU A 49 -7.69 -8.38 0.57
CA LEU A 49 -7.93 -7.30 1.52
C LEU A 49 -8.10 -7.87 2.93
N THR A 50 -7.30 -7.38 3.87
CA THR A 50 -7.29 -7.84 5.27
C THR A 50 -6.89 -6.70 6.21
N GLU A 51 -7.33 -6.75 7.46
CA GLU A 51 -6.94 -5.74 8.46
C GLU A 51 -5.55 -6.01 9.08
N ALA A 52 -5.00 -7.21 8.87
CA ALA A 52 -3.77 -7.65 9.52
C ALA A 52 -2.53 -6.74 9.26
N PRO A 53 -2.30 -6.23 8.03
CA PRO A 53 -1.16 -5.34 7.75
C PRO A 53 -1.51 -3.85 7.89
N ARG A 54 -2.54 -3.48 8.68
CA ARG A 54 -2.80 -2.07 8.98
C ARG A 54 -1.61 -1.44 9.72
N GLU A 55 -1.34 -0.18 9.39
CA GLU A 55 -0.44 0.65 10.18
C GLU A 55 -0.86 0.67 11.65
N ARG A 56 0.11 0.78 12.56
CA ARG A 56 -0.15 0.78 13.99
C ARG A 56 -1.15 1.87 14.37
N HIS A 57 -2.21 1.50 15.08
CA HIS A 57 -3.16 2.46 15.63
C HIS A 57 -2.47 3.37 16.66
N MET A 58 -2.46 4.68 16.42
CA MET A 58 -1.72 5.65 17.25
C MET A 58 -2.51 6.13 18.49
N GLY A 59 -3.77 5.71 18.64
CA GLY A 59 -4.58 6.03 19.82
C GLY A 59 -4.93 7.51 19.85
N TYR A 60 -4.83 8.13 21.02
CA TYR A 60 -5.02 9.58 21.19
C TYR A 60 -4.02 10.43 20.39
N LEU A 61 -2.90 9.83 19.94
CA LEU A 61 -1.90 10.53 19.13
C LEU A 61 -2.26 10.56 17.64
N GLN A 62 -3.35 9.91 17.22
CA GLN A 62 -3.70 9.85 15.81
C GLN A 62 -4.17 11.21 15.29
N GLY A 63 -3.49 11.71 14.25
CA GLY A 63 -3.79 13.01 13.63
C GLY A 63 -3.11 14.19 14.30
N LEU A 64 -2.36 13.97 15.39
CA LEU A 64 -1.50 14.97 15.99
C LEU A 64 -0.18 15.06 15.23
N THR A 65 0.40 16.27 15.19
CA THR A 65 1.78 16.45 14.76
C THR A 65 2.72 16.07 15.91
N TRP A 66 4.00 15.88 15.59
CA TRP A 66 5.01 15.63 16.62
C TRP A 66 5.10 16.78 17.63
N ASP A 67 4.93 18.03 17.16
CA ASP A 67 4.96 19.23 18.00
C ASP A 67 3.76 19.30 18.97
N ASP A 68 2.59 18.74 18.63
CA ASP A 68 1.43 18.70 19.53
C ASP A 68 1.61 17.73 20.71
N THR A 69 2.62 16.87 20.65
CA THR A 69 2.83 15.77 21.60
C THR A 69 4.06 15.94 22.49
N MET A 70 4.82 17.02 22.29
CA MET A 70 5.98 17.39 23.12
C MET A 70 5.63 18.55 24.05
#